data_AF-A0A979G4E0-F1
#
_entry.id   AF-A0A979G4E0-F1
#
_cell.length_a   1.000
_cell.length_b   1.000
_cell.length_c   1.000
_cell.angle_alpha   90.00
_cell.angle_beta   90.00
_cell.angle_gamma   90.00
#
_symmetry.space_group_name_H-M   'P 1'
#
loop_
_entity.id
_entity.type
_entity.pdbx_description
1 polymer ?
#
loop_
_entity_poly.entity_id
_entity_poly.type
_entity_poly.pdbx_seq_one_letter_code
_entity_poly.pdbx_strand_id
1 'polypeptide(L)'
;MIRTCFLLLCCTFLSYTGLQAQKVRISPANEEVLRKQQDSLQVLSDLILRGRDEAIRQNANDRFIPKLVQALKTPYSFYFRFDSLTTISIQYPADSAFRIFTWGLEQETSFYHHYGAIQMRTEGGELKLYPLFDRSDYINNQDTITNNKEWYGCMYYKVQHRRYFNKDYYTLFGWDANNIRSQKKMLDMLTFKDGEPVFGGPFFSFAEDTIPKKTRNRIILEYKKDATISLSYNPEMDMIVYDHLISETNQPSKPSTFVPDLDYEGFKWKAGKWMHIEKVFHDALPQGKVPVDQPMNQKQKRMMDPRTAEDINEGLQQPKKPKGKKQ
;
A
#
# COMPACT_ATOMS: atom_id res chain seq x y z
N MET A 1 -0.70 74.97 -23.74
CA MET A 1 -0.64 73.94 -22.69
C MET A 1 -1.93 73.15 -22.74
N ILE A 2 -2.03 72.18 -23.67
CA ILE A 2 -1.98 70.72 -23.44
C ILE A 2 -2.91 70.26 -22.29
N ARG A 3 -4.02 69.59 -22.65
CA ARG A 3 -4.33 68.18 -22.31
C ARG A 3 -5.80 67.88 -22.61
N THR A 4 -6.07 67.08 -23.63
CA THR A 4 -7.33 66.32 -23.70
C THR A 4 -7.12 64.98 -24.36
N CYS A 5 -7.71 63.96 -23.73
CA CYS A 5 -7.62 62.54 -23.97
C CYS A 5 -8.04 62.13 -25.38
N PHE A 6 -7.34 61.11 -25.91
CA PHE A 6 -7.93 60.19 -26.88
C PHE A 6 -7.69 58.76 -26.39
N LEU A 7 -8.79 58.06 -26.10
CA LEU A 7 -8.83 56.62 -25.88
C LEU A 7 -8.52 55.91 -27.21
N LEU A 8 -7.54 55.01 -27.20
CA LEU A 8 -7.28 54.09 -28.29
C LEU A 8 -7.57 52.67 -27.79
N LEU A 9 -8.69 52.14 -28.27
CA LEU A 9 -9.20 50.80 -28.02
C LEU A 9 -8.36 49.81 -28.84
N CYS A 10 -7.39 49.13 -28.21
CA CYS A 10 -6.61 48.09 -28.87
C CYS A 10 -7.16 46.71 -28.49
N CYS A 11 -8.07 46.19 -29.32
CA CYS A 11 -8.50 44.80 -29.27
C CYS A 11 -7.39 43.89 -29.80
N THR A 12 -6.59 43.29 -28.92
CA THR A 12 -5.71 42.17 -29.27
C THR A 12 -6.42 40.86 -28.97
N PHE A 13 -6.92 40.22 -30.03
CA PHE A 13 -7.25 38.80 -30.04
C PHE A 13 -5.98 37.99 -29.72
N LEU A 14 -5.85 37.52 -28.48
CA LEU A 14 -4.90 36.47 -28.13
C LEU A 14 -5.57 35.12 -28.41
N SER A 15 -5.30 34.59 -29.59
CA SER A 15 -5.54 33.19 -29.94
C SER A 15 -4.71 32.30 -29.01
N TYR A 16 -5.35 31.78 -27.97
CA TYR A 16 -4.80 30.69 -27.15
C TYR A 16 -4.84 29.39 -27.97
N THR A 17 -3.91 29.20 -28.90
CA THR A 17 -3.56 27.88 -29.42
C THR A 17 -2.55 27.26 -28.45
N GLY A 18 -3.07 26.62 -27.41
CA GLY A 18 -2.28 25.99 -26.36
C GLY A 18 -2.95 24.75 -25.77
N LEU A 19 -3.75 24.02 -26.55
CA LEU A 19 -4.07 22.64 -26.23
C LEU A 19 -2.84 21.79 -26.60
N GLN A 20 -1.92 21.63 -25.66
CA GLN A 20 -1.05 20.46 -25.65
C GLN A 20 -1.98 19.26 -25.52
N ALA A 21 -2.31 18.66 -26.66
CA ALA A 21 -2.96 17.36 -26.72
C ALA A 21 -2.15 16.41 -25.84
N GLN A 22 -2.83 15.80 -24.86
CA GLN A 22 -2.29 14.76 -24.03
C GLN A 22 -1.70 13.70 -24.98
N LYS A 23 -0.36 13.56 -25.02
CA LYS A 23 0.31 12.58 -25.88
C LYS A 23 -0.31 11.22 -25.57
N VAL A 24 -1.17 10.75 -26.46
CA VAL A 24 -1.68 9.39 -26.49
C VAL A 24 -0.45 8.52 -26.69
N ARG A 25 0.08 7.96 -25.60
CA ARG A 25 1.36 7.23 -25.60
C ARG A 25 1.23 5.87 -26.28
N ILE A 26 0.01 5.33 -26.42
CA ILE A 26 -0.29 4.06 -27.07
C ILE A 26 -1.09 4.33 -28.33
N SER A 27 -0.66 3.81 -29.49
CA SER A 27 -1.45 3.95 -30.72
C SER A 27 -2.80 3.21 -30.60
N PRO A 28 -3.88 3.67 -31.26
CA PRO A 28 -5.17 2.98 -31.23
C PRO A 28 -5.09 1.50 -31.64
N ALA A 29 -4.24 1.17 -32.62
CA ALA A 29 -4.00 -0.20 -33.05
C ALA A 29 -3.34 -1.05 -31.95
N ASN A 30 -2.34 -0.51 -31.26
CA ASN A 30 -1.70 -1.22 -30.14
C ASN A 30 -2.65 -1.38 -28.96
N GLU A 31 -3.49 -0.37 -28.69
CA GLU A 31 -4.50 -0.44 -27.65
C GLU A 31 -5.54 -1.53 -27.94
N GLU A 32 -5.99 -1.65 -29.19
CA GLU A 32 -6.90 -2.72 -29.62
C GLU A 32 -6.26 -4.11 -29.43
N VAL A 33 -4.99 -4.28 -29.79
CA VAL A 33 -4.23 -5.52 -29.56
C VAL A 33 -4.18 -5.85 -28.08
N LEU A 34 -3.88 -4.87 -27.22
CA LEU A 34 -3.79 -5.05 -25.77
C LEU A 34 -5.15 -5.40 -25.15
N ARG A 35 -6.24 -4.80 -25.63
CA ARG A 35 -7.61 -5.15 -25.20
C ARG A 35 -7.93 -6.61 -25.50
N LYS A 36 -7.71 -7.07 -26.74
CA LYS A 36 -7.92 -8.48 -27.13
C LYS A 36 -7.04 -9.44 -26.33
N GLN A 37 -5.80 -9.04 -26.03
CA GLN A 37 -4.90 -9.86 -25.22
C GLN A 37 -5.36 -9.91 -23.75
N GLN A 38 -5.84 -8.80 -23.20
CA GLN A 38 -6.39 -8.73 -21.84
C GLN A 38 -7.58 -9.69 -21.67
N ASP A 39 -8.48 -9.79 -22.65
CA ASP A 39 -9.66 -10.68 -22.54
C ASP A 39 -9.26 -12.12 -22.24
N SER A 40 -8.26 -12.65 -22.98
CA SER A 40 -7.80 -14.01 -22.72
C SER A 40 -6.77 -14.12 -21.57
N LEU A 41 -6.16 -13.01 -21.14
CA LEU A 41 -5.41 -12.99 -19.88
C LEU A 41 -6.33 -13.06 -18.67
N GLN A 42 -7.48 -12.39 -18.72
CA GLN A 42 -8.49 -12.40 -17.65
C GLN A 42 -8.96 -13.82 -17.36
N VAL A 43 -9.38 -14.55 -18.40
CA VAL A 43 -9.82 -15.96 -18.27
C VAL A 43 -8.74 -16.83 -17.62
N LEU A 44 -7.48 -16.68 -18.04
CA LEU A 44 -6.38 -17.44 -17.47
C LEU A 44 -6.11 -17.03 -16.02
N SER A 45 -6.13 -15.73 -15.72
CA SER A 45 -5.89 -15.22 -14.36
C SER A 45 -6.98 -15.63 -13.37
N ASP A 46 -8.23 -15.77 -13.83
CA ASP A 46 -9.32 -16.30 -13.01
C ASP A 46 -9.12 -17.80 -12.74
N LEU A 47 -8.66 -18.57 -13.74
CA LEU A 47 -8.36 -19.99 -13.60
C LEU A 47 -7.15 -20.26 -12.69
N ILE A 48 -6.15 -19.38 -12.65
CA ILE A 48 -5.02 -19.49 -11.72
C ILE A 48 -5.53 -19.47 -10.27
N LEU A 49 -6.48 -18.59 -9.94
CA LEU A 49 -6.99 -18.45 -8.58
C LEU A 49 -8.10 -19.46 -8.25
N ARG A 50 -9.01 -19.71 -9.20
CA ARG A 50 -10.27 -20.44 -8.97
C ARG A 50 -10.30 -21.83 -9.60
N GLY A 51 -9.20 -22.27 -10.21
CA GLY A 51 -9.09 -23.61 -10.77
C GLY A 51 -9.35 -24.67 -9.70
N ARG A 52 -10.17 -25.67 -10.03
CA ARG A 52 -10.70 -26.67 -9.09
C ARG A 52 -9.60 -27.52 -8.42
N ASP A 53 -8.49 -27.72 -9.12
CA ASP A 53 -7.36 -28.55 -8.73
C ASP A 53 -6.05 -27.86 -9.12
N GLU A 54 -4.93 -28.27 -8.52
CA GLU A 54 -3.62 -27.65 -8.77
C GLU A 54 -3.21 -27.77 -10.24
N ALA A 55 -3.49 -28.90 -10.90
CA ALA A 55 -3.14 -29.11 -12.29
C ALA A 55 -3.79 -28.08 -13.24
N ILE A 56 -5.06 -27.74 -13.01
CA ILE A 56 -5.75 -26.68 -13.77
C ILE A 56 -5.13 -25.32 -13.48
N ARG A 57 -4.86 -24.99 -12.20
CA ARG A 57 -4.24 -23.71 -11.82
C ARG A 57 -2.85 -23.56 -12.44
N GLN A 58 -2.03 -24.61 -12.37
CA GLN A 58 -0.69 -24.65 -12.96
C GLN A 58 -0.74 -24.53 -14.48
N ASN A 59 -1.60 -25.29 -15.17
CA ASN A 59 -1.74 -25.17 -16.61
C ASN A 59 -2.19 -23.76 -17.05
N ALA A 60 -3.10 -23.15 -16.30
CA ALA A 60 -3.52 -21.78 -16.54
C ALA A 60 -2.37 -20.79 -16.35
N ASN A 61 -1.56 -20.97 -15.30
CA ASN A 61 -0.37 -20.16 -15.03
C ASN A 61 0.70 -20.29 -16.12
N ASP A 62 1.01 -21.52 -16.53
CA ASP A 62 1.98 -21.82 -17.59
C ASP A 62 1.58 -21.20 -18.94
N ARG A 63 0.27 -21.06 -19.20
CA ARG A 63 -0.28 -20.38 -20.37
C ARG A 63 -0.36 -18.87 -20.18
N PHE A 64 -0.60 -18.40 -18.97
CA PHE A 64 -0.73 -16.98 -18.63
C PHE A 64 0.59 -16.23 -18.82
N ILE A 65 1.69 -16.76 -18.29
CA ILE A 65 3.02 -16.12 -18.32
C ILE A 65 3.45 -15.72 -19.74
N PRO A 66 3.56 -16.64 -20.73
CA PRO A 66 3.99 -16.27 -22.07
C PRO A 66 3.00 -15.32 -22.76
N LYS A 67 1.71 -15.43 -22.45
CA LYS A 67 0.68 -14.55 -23.01
C LYS A 67 0.76 -13.13 -22.42
N LEU A 68 1.09 -13.01 -21.14
CA LEU A 68 1.33 -11.72 -20.50
C LEU A 68 2.57 -11.08 -21.13
N VAL A 69 3.68 -11.83 -21.24
CA VAL A 69 4.90 -11.34 -21.91
C VAL A 69 4.61 -10.91 -23.34
N GLN A 70 3.82 -11.66 -24.10
CA GLN A 70 3.41 -11.29 -25.45
C GLN A 70 2.60 -9.98 -25.48
N ALA A 71 1.76 -9.74 -24.48
CA ALA A 71 1.05 -8.47 -24.36
C ALA A 71 1.99 -7.31 -23.99
N LEU A 72 2.92 -7.55 -23.07
CA LEU A 72 3.88 -6.54 -22.66
C LEU A 72 4.87 -6.16 -23.78
N LYS A 73 5.09 -7.02 -24.77
CA LYS A 73 5.88 -6.71 -25.97
C LYS A 73 5.22 -5.70 -26.91
N THR A 74 3.91 -5.46 -26.79
CA THR A 74 3.23 -4.42 -27.58
C THR A 74 3.84 -3.05 -27.24
N PRO A 75 4.27 -2.25 -28.23
CA PRO A 75 4.92 -0.97 -27.96
C PRO A 75 4.05 -0.06 -27.09
N TYR A 76 4.67 0.54 -26.07
CA TYR A 76 4.05 1.41 -25.07
C TYR A 76 3.04 0.70 -24.14
N SER A 77 3.06 -0.64 -24.05
CA SER A 77 2.19 -1.43 -23.15
C SER A 77 2.24 -0.99 -21.68
N PHE A 78 3.31 -0.34 -21.24
CA PHE A 78 3.47 0.22 -19.89
C PHE A 78 2.27 1.09 -19.46
N TYR A 79 1.69 1.85 -20.39
CA TYR A 79 0.59 2.77 -20.09
C TYR A 79 -0.79 2.09 -20.15
N PHE A 80 -0.87 0.84 -20.62
CA PHE A 80 -2.11 0.08 -20.64
C PHE A 80 -2.33 -0.56 -19.28
N ARG A 81 -3.42 -0.20 -18.62
CA ARG A 81 -3.64 -0.46 -17.19
C ARG A 81 -3.92 -1.92 -16.83
N PHE A 82 -4.42 -2.71 -17.77
CA PHE A 82 -4.88 -4.08 -17.54
C PHE A 82 -5.97 -4.18 -16.44
N ASP A 83 -6.93 -3.24 -16.41
CA ASP A 83 -7.92 -3.13 -15.33
C ASP A 83 -8.83 -4.37 -15.17
N SER A 84 -8.95 -5.23 -16.19
CA SER A 84 -9.73 -6.48 -16.07
C SER A 84 -9.00 -7.60 -15.33
N LEU A 85 -7.69 -7.51 -15.11
CA LEU A 85 -6.91 -8.55 -14.42
C LEU A 85 -7.02 -8.42 -12.90
N THR A 86 -8.23 -8.65 -12.37
CA THR A 86 -8.55 -8.40 -10.96
C THR A 86 -7.85 -9.32 -9.96
N THR A 87 -7.40 -10.50 -10.39
CA THR A 87 -6.67 -11.47 -9.55
C THR A 87 -5.15 -11.28 -9.60
N ILE A 88 -4.66 -10.38 -10.44
CA ILE A 88 -3.24 -10.06 -10.59
C ILE A 88 -3.04 -8.67 -9.99
N SER A 89 -2.17 -8.55 -8.99
CA SER A 89 -1.84 -7.24 -8.47
C SER A 89 -0.88 -6.51 -9.40
N ILE A 90 -1.25 -5.28 -9.79
CA ILE A 90 -0.46 -4.41 -10.66
C ILE A 90 -0.25 -3.07 -9.95
N GLN A 91 0.96 -2.82 -9.46
CA GLN A 91 1.28 -1.62 -8.69
C GLN A 91 2.24 -0.70 -9.43
N TYR A 92 1.99 0.60 -9.33
CA TYR A 92 2.86 1.67 -9.86
C TYR A 92 3.38 2.51 -8.69
N PRO A 93 4.68 2.87 -8.67
CA PRO A 93 5.16 3.95 -7.82
C PRO A 93 4.62 5.31 -8.32
N ALA A 94 4.68 6.32 -7.44
CA ALA A 94 4.17 7.66 -7.74
C ALA A 94 4.86 8.30 -8.97
N ASP A 95 6.15 8.04 -9.17
CA ASP A 95 6.90 8.52 -10.34
C ASP A 95 6.67 7.71 -11.61
N SER A 96 5.90 6.61 -11.53
CA SER A 96 5.62 5.66 -12.60
C SER A 96 6.87 5.11 -13.30
N ALA A 97 8.02 5.04 -12.63
CA ALA A 97 9.29 4.58 -13.23
C ALA A 97 9.23 3.11 -13.68
N PHE A 98 8.42 2.31 -13.02
CA PHE A 98 8.14 0.91 -13.35
C PHE A 98 6.70 0.57 -12.96
N ARG A 99 6.30 -0.67 -13.23
CA ARG A 99 5.14 -1.32 -12.60
C ARG A 99 5.51 -2.73 -12.24
N ILE A 100 4.92 -3.24 -11.17
CA ILE A 100 5.16 -4.59 -10.68
C ILE A 100 3.86 -5.40 -10.74
N PHE A 101 3.95 -6.55 -11.39
CA PHE A 101 2.91 -7.57 -11.46
C PHE A 101 3.23 -8.63 -10.41
N THR A 102 2.26 -9.02 -9.59
CA THR A 102 2.40 -10.15 -8.67
C THR A 102 1.09 -10.91 -8.51
N TRP A 103 1.17 -12.24 -8.43
CA TRP A 103 0.04 -13.12 -8.15
C TRP A 103 0.52 -14.38 -7.44
N GLY A 104 -0.39 -15.05 -6.77
CA GLY A 104 -0.14 -16.32 -6.09
C GLY A 104 -0.79 -17.50 -6.82
N LEU A 105 -0.18 -18.67 -6.67
CA LEU A 105 -0.73 -19.96 -7.05
C LEU A 105 -0.75 -20.86 -5.82
N GLU A 106 -1.94 -21.31 -5.43
CA GLU A 106 -2.11 -22.25 -4.33
C GLU A 106 -1.76 -23.67 -4.78
N GLN A 107 -0.87 -24.32 -4.04
CA GLN A 107 -0.50 -25.73 -4.18
C GLN A 107 -1.40 -26.61 -3.30
N GLU A 108 -1.50 -27.91 -3.60
CA GLU A 108 -2.34 -28.88 -2.88
C GLU A 108 -2.08 -28.94 -1.37
N THR A 109 -0.84 -28.67 -0.96
CA THR A 109 -0.43 -28.59 0.45
C THR A 109 -0.90 -27.30 1.15
N SER A 110 -1.69 -26.47 0.46
CA SER A 110 -2.14 -25.13 0.87
C SER A 110 -1.00 -24.14 1.11
N PHE A 111 0.17 -24.42 0.55
CA PHE A 111 1.24 -23.44 0.40
C PHE A 111 1.01 -22.63 -0.87
N TYR A 112 1.63 -21.46 -0.93
CA TYR A 112 1.46 -20.51 -2.03
C TYR A 112 2.81 -20.27 -2.68
N HIS A 113 2.88 -20.51 -3.99
CA HIS A 113 4.02 -20.08 -4.80
C HIS A 113 3.66 -18.80 -5.53
N HIS A 114 4.57 -17.82 -5.54
CA HIS A 114 4.29 -16.53 -6.14
C HIS A 114 5.02 -16.37 -7.46
N TYR A 115 4.40 -15.58 -8.33
CA TYR A 115 4.98 -15.19 -9.60
C TYR A 115 4.90 -13.68 -9.72
N GLY A 116 5.85 -13.10 -10.46
CA GLY A 116 5.81 -11.69 -10.72
C GLY A 116 6.74 -11.24 -11.81
N ALA A 117 6.59 -9.98 -12.18
CA ALA A 117 7.51 -9.31 -13.10
C ALA A 117 7.51 -7.80 -12.85
N ILE A 118 8.66 -7.17 -12.99
CA ILE A 118 8.80 -5.71 -13.03
C ILE A 118 8.95 -5.29 -14.48
N GLN A 119 8.02 -4.48 -14.98
CA GLN A 119 8.16 -3.81 -16.27
C GLN A 119 8.63 -2.38 -16.04
N MET A 120 9.77 -2.02 -16.62
CA MET A 120 10.30 -0.67 -16.58
C MET A 120 9.58 0.21 -17.60
N ARG A 121 9.38 1.49 -17.26
CA ARG A 121 8.97 2.49 -18.23
C ARG A 121 10.14 2.84 -19.13
N THR A 122 9.96 2.71 -20.43
CA THR A 122 10.94 3.07 -21.46
C THR A 122 10.43 4.25 -22.29
N GLU A 123 11.35 5.04 -22.84
CA GLU A 123 10.98 6.20 -23.68
C GLU A 123 10.51 5.76 -25.07
N GLY A 124 11.17 4.76 -25.67
CA GLY A 124 10.83 4.21 -26.98
C GLY A 124 9.63 3.25 -26.97
N GLY A 125 9.10 2.93 -25.78
CA GLY A 125 7.97 2.03 -25.60
C GLY A 125 8.34 0.54 -25.74
N GLU A 126 9.63 0.21 -25.84
CA GLU A 126 10.14 -1.15 -25.88
C GLU A 126 9.99 -1.87 -24.53
N LEU A 127 9.85 -3.19 -24.57
CA LEU A 127 9.74 -3.98 -23.35
C LEU A 127 11.10 -4.11 -22.66
N LYS A 128 11.22 -3.52 -21.46
CA LYS A 128 12.25 -3.86 -20.48
C LYS A 128 11.58 -4.53 -19.27
N LEU A 129 11.89 -5.81 -19.07
CA LEU A 129 11.18 -6.68 -18.11
C LEU A 129 12.17 -7.46 -17.24
N TYR A 130 11.90 -7.50 -15.94
CA TYR A 130 12.60 -8.35 -14.97
C TYR A 130 11.62 -9.39 -14.43
N PRO A 131 11.72 -10.68 -14.82
CA PRO A 131 10.92 -11.74 -14.21
C PRO A 131 11.34 -11.93 -12.76
N LEU A 132 10.38 -12.11 -11.86
CA LEU A 132 10.59 -12.39 -10.46
C LEU A 132 10.43 -13.89 -10.20
N PHE A 133 11.47 -14.52 -9.69
CA PHE A 133 11.49 -15.93 -9.35
C PHE A 133 11.42 -16.08 -7.85
N ASP A 134 10.31 -16.64 -7.37
CA ASP A 134 10.07 -16.84 -5.95
C ASP A 134 11.02 -17.91 -5.38
N ARG A 135 11.75 -17.51 -4.33
CA ARG A 135 12.68 -18.33 -3.57
C ARG A 135 12.40 -18.25 -2.06
N SER A 136 11.22 -17.80 -1.63
CA SER A 136 10.88 -17.64 -0.22
C SER A 136 11.19 -18.88 0.63
N ASP A 137 10.90 -20.08 0.11
CA ASP A 137 11.12 -21.36 0.81
C ASP A 137 12.60 -21.70 1.04
N TYR A 138 13.50 -21.06 0.30
CA TYR A 138 14.95 -21.26 0.39
C TYR A 138 15.65 -20.12 1.13
N ILE A 139 14.93 -19.06 1.52
CA ILE A 139 15.47 -17.90 2.23
C ILE A 139 15.26 -18.08 3.74
N ASN A 140 16.26 -18.69 4.39
CA ASN A 140 16.21 -18.93 5.84
C ASN A 140 16.39 -17.64 6.65
N ASN A 141 17.22 -16.71 6.17
CA ASN A 141 17.43 -15.42 6.81
C ASN A 141 16.59 -14.36 6.09
N GLN A 142 15.57 -13.84 6.77
CA GLN A 142 14.68 -12.79 6.24
C GLN A 142 15.44 -11.49 5.89
N ASP A 143 16.61 -11.29 6.49
CA ASP A 143 17.49 -10.16 6.19
C ASP A 143 18.39 -10.38 4.95
N THR A 144 18.18 -11.45 4.18
CA THR A 144 18.91 -11.66 2.91
C THR A 144 18.49 -10.61 1.89
N ILE A 145 19.47 -9.89 1.33
CA ILE A 145 19.30 -9.00 0.18
C ILE A 145 19.24 -9.86 -1.07
N THR A 146 18.23 -9.67 -1.91
CA THR A 146 18.00 -10.52 -3.07
C THR A 146 17.83 -9.70 -4.35
N ASN A 147 17.91 -10.36 -5.49
CA ASN A 147 17.58 -9.78 -6.79
C ASN A 147 16.29 -10.42 -7.34
N ASN A 148 15.96 -10.16 -8.60
CA ASN A 148 14.78 -10.74 -9.23
C ASN A 148 14.82 -12.28 -9.39
N LYS A 149 15.98 -12.93 -9.33
CA LYS A 149 16.14 -14.39 -9.44
C LYS A 149 16.00 -15.13 -8.11
N GLU A 150 16.03 -14.38 -7.01
CA GLU A 150 15.93 -14.87 -5.64
C GLU A 150 14.89 -14.06 -4.85
N TRP A 151 13.82 -13.66 -5.53
CA TRP A 151 12.80 -12.80 -4.95
C TRP A 151 12.07 -13.50 -3.81
N TYR A 152 11.81 -12.77 -2.72
CA TYR A 152 10.94 -13.26 -1.65
C TYR A 152 9.49 -13.07 -2.08
N GLY A 153 8.85 -14.15 -2.55
CA GLY A 153 7.54 -14.10 -3.17
C GLY A 153 6.43 -13.60 -2.24
N CYS A 154 5.65 -12.65 -2.75
CA CYS A 154 4.40 -12.21 -2.15
C CYS A 154 3.57 -11.44 -3.17
N MET A 155 2.30 -11.19 -2.87
CA MET A 155 1.45 -10.30 -3.65
C MET A 155 1.58 -8.86 -3.13
N TYR A 156 2.14 -7.96 -3.94
CA TYR A 156 2.31 -6.56 -3.55
C TYR A 156 1.04 -5.76 -3.79
N TYR A 157 0.49 -5.11 -2.78
CA TYR A 157 -0.75 -4.32 -2.89
C TYR A 157 -0.53 -2.80 -2.85
N LYS A 158 0.69 -2.34 -2.55
CA LYS A 158 1.06 -0.91 -2.57
C LYS A 158 2.55 -0.72 -2.77
N VAL A 159 2.91 0.38 -3.45
CA VAL A 159 4.29 0.89 -3.52
C VAL A 159 4.32 2.32 -2.98
N GLN A 160 5.13 2.56 -1.95
CA GLN A 160 5.40 3.90 -1.45
C GLN A 160 6.75 4.38 -1.97
N HIS A 161 6.75 5.48 -2.73
CA HIS A 161 7.96 6.08 -3.30
C HIS A 161 8.49 7.20 -2.40
N ARG A 162 9.81 7.25 -2.21
CA ARG A 162 10.55 8.33 -1.57
C ARG A 162 11.81 8.64 -2.36
N ARG A 163 12.19 9.91 -2.37
CA ARG A 163 13.47 10.37 -2.92
C ARG A 163 14.34 10.94 -1.81
N TYR A 164 15.60 10.52 -1.75
CA TYR A 164 16.57 11.03 -0.79
C TYR A 164 17.98 11.01 -1.39
N PHE A 165 18.75 12.09 -1.24
CA PHE A 165 20.07 12.29 -1.87
C PHE A 165 20.14 11.80 -3.33
N ASN A 166 19.22 12.28 -4.15
CA ASN A 166 19.14 11.96 -5.58
C ASN A 166 18.96 10.47 -5.92
N LYS A 167 18.53 9.65 -4.95
CA LYS A 167 18.19 8.24 -5.12
C LYS A 167 16.71 8.02 -4.84
N ASP A 168 16.10 7.14 -5.63
CA ASP A 168 14.72 6.70 -5.44
C ASP A 168 14.67 5.42 -4.62
N TYR A 169 13.73 5.38 -3.69
CA TYR A 169 13.47 4.28 -2.78
C TYR A 169 12.00 3.89 -2.89
N TYR A 170 11.75 2.61 -3.06
CA TYR A 170 10.39 2.09 -3.21
C TYR A 170 10.12 1.09 -2.10
N THR A 171 9.22 1.41 -1.19
CA THR A 171 8.76 0.48 -0.16
C THR A 171 7.55 -0.27 -0.68
N LEU A 172 7.70 -1.58 -0.80
CA LEU A 172 6.68 -2.49 -1.29
C LEU A 172 5.92 -3.08 -0.11
N PHE A 173 4.59 -3.06 -0.18
CA PHE A 173 3.71 -3.66 0.81
C PHE A 173 3.19 -4.97 0.25
N GLY A 174 3.58 -6.08 0.86
CA GLY A 174 3.28 -7.44 0.41
C GLY A 174 2.32 -8.18 1.33
N TRP A 175 1.55 -9.09 0.75
CA TRP A 175 0.75 -10.08 1.46
C TRP A 175 1.03 -11.47 0.90
N ASP A 176 1.13 -12.45 1.79
CA ASP A 176 1.34 -13.86 1.48
C ASP A 176 0.36 -14.68 2.33
N ALA A 177 -0.46 -15.50 1.67
CA ALA A 177 -1.41 -16.39 2.35
C ALA A 177 -0.72 -17.49 3.15
N ASN A 178 0.58 -17.72 2.93
CA ASN A 178 1.51 -18.60 3.63
C ASN A 178 1.10 -20.08 3.66
N ASN A 179 0.25 -20.47 4.61
CA ASN A 179 -0.20 -21.86 4.78
C ASN A 179 -1.56 -21.93 5.48
N ILE A 180 -2.01 -23.13 5.87
CA ILE A 180 -3.30 -23.33 6.56
C ILE A 180 -3.38 -22.69 7.96
N ARG A 181 -2.26 -22.42 8.63
CA ARG A 181 -2.21 -21.96 10.03
C ARG A 181 -1.98 -20.45 10.17
N SER A 182 -1.33 -19.83 9.21
CA SER A 182 -0.95 -18.42 9.28
C SER A 182 -0.96 -17.76 7.92
N GLN A 183 -0.81 -16.44 7.92
CA GLN A 183 -0.61 -15.59 6.76
C GLN A 183 0.42 -14.51 7.14
N LYS A 184 0.98 -13.82 6.13
CA LYS A 184 2.01 -12.79 6.34
C LYS A 184 1.64 -11.49 5.65
N LYS A 185 1.94 -10.38 6.30
CA LYS A 185 2.11 -9.07 5.66
C LYS A 185 3.56 -8.66 5.78
N MET A 186 4.09 -7.97 4.79
CA MET A 186 5.50 -7.59 4.79
C MET A 186 5.77 -6.23 4.16
N LEU A 187 6.85 -5.61 4.61
CA LEU A 187 7.47 -4.46 3.97
C LEU A 187 8.80 -4.90 3.39
N ASP A 188 8.97 -4.65 2.09
CA ASP A 188 10.22 -4.86 1.38
C ASP A 188 10.70 -3.56 0.77
N MET A 189 12.01 -3.44 0.57
CA MET A 189 12.61 -2.28 -0.09
C MET A 189 13.08 -2.69 -1.46
N LEU A 190 12.54 -2.04 -2.49
CA LEU A 190 13.03 -2.15 -3.85
C LEU A 190 13.88 -0.93 -4.18
N THR A 191 15.08 -1.20 -4.68
CA THR A 191 15.98 -0.21 -5.28
C THR A 191 16.47 -0.75 -6.62
N PHE A 192 17.08 0.11 -7.43
CA PHE A 192 17.70 -0.30 -8.69
C PHE A 192 19.19 0.01 -8.64
N LYS A 193 20.02 -1.01 -8.84
CA LYS A 193 21.48 -0.88 -8.94
C LYS A 193 21.88 -1.24 -10.37
N ASP A 194 22.51 -0.30 -11.07
CA ASP A 194 22.90 -0.47 -12.47
C ASP A 194 21.73 -0.87 -13.39
N GLY A 195 20.52 -0.41 -13.03
CA GLY A 195 19.26 -0.71 -13.72
C GLY A 195 18.57 -2.00 -13.30
N GLU A 196 19.22 -2.85 -12.50
CA GLU A 196 18.68 -4.14 -12.04
C GLU A 196 17.97 -4.01 -10.67
N PRO A 197 16.85 -4.71 -10.44
CA PRO A 197 16.11 -4.65 -9.18
C PRO A 197 16.86 -5.37 -8.04
N VAL A 198 16.92 -4.70 -6.89
CA VAL A 198 17.47 -5.22 -5.63
C VAL A 198 16.43 -5.07 -4.54
N PHE A 199 16.11 -6.19 -3.88
CA PHE A 199 15.14 -6.31 -2.80
C PHE A 199 15.84 -6.39 -1.43
N GLY A 200 15.26 -5.72 -0.44
CA GLY A 200 15.80 -5.55 0.90
C GLY A 200 16.88 -4.47 1.00
N GLY A 201 17.53 -4.42 2.15
CA GLY A 201 18.61 -3.49 2.50
C GLY A 201 18.34 -2.76 3.81
N PRO A 202 19.36 -2.18 4.47
CA PRO A 202 19.31 -1.76 5.88
C PRO A 202 18.54 -0.44 6.09
N PHE A 203 17.26 -0.46 5.71
CA PHE A 203 16.37 0.69 5.66
C PHE A 203 15.38 0.72 6.81
N PHE A 204 15.08 -0.41 7.48
CA PHE A 204 14.20 -0.43 8.64
C PHE A 204 15.02 -0.43 9.93
N SER A 205 15.18 0.77 10.52
CA SER A 205 16.04 1.00 11.67
C SER A 205 15.21 1.09 12.96
N PHE A 206 15.71 0.41 14.00
CA PHE A 206 15.17 0.42 15.35
C PHE A 206 16.11 1.15 16.32
N ALA A 207 16.91 2.09 15.81
CA ALA A 207 17.92 2.78 16.60
C ALA A 207 17.32 3.79 17.61
N GLU A 208 16.06 4.19 17.41
CA GLU A 208 15.31 5.08 18.31
C GLU A 208 14.42 4.31 19.31
N ASP A 209 14.42 2.97 19.27
CA ASP A 209 13.65 2.15 20.20
C ASP A 209 14.23 2.22 21.62
N THR A 210 13.35 2.10 22.62
CA THR A 210 13.75 2.02 24.03
C THR A 210 14.66 0.82 24.30
N ILE A 211 14.39 -0.28 23.60
CA ILE A 211 15.20 -1.50 23.64
C ILE A 211 15.93 -1.65 22.29
N PRO A 212 17.27 -1.68 22.27
CA PRO A 212 18.03 -1.81 21.03
C PRO A 212 17.65 -3.08 20.24
N LYS A 213 17.18 -2.90 19.01
CA LYS A 213 16.94 -3.99 18.05
C LYS A 213 17.82 -3.81 16.82
N LYS A 214 18.11 -4.93 16.15
CA LYS A 214 18.89 -4.90 14.90
C LYS A 214 18.08 -4.22 13.80
N THR A 215 18.76 -3.46 12.95
CA THR A 215 18.20 -2.98 11.69
C THR A 215 17.82 -4.19 10.83
N ARG A 216 16.67 -4.11 10.17
CA ARG A 216 16.14 -5.16 9.31
C ARG A 216 16.17 -4.75 7.85
N ASN A 217 16.33 -5.74 6.98
CA ASN A 217 16.25 -5.58 5.54
C ASN A 217 14.82 -5.77 5.02
N ARG A 218 14.01 -6.54 5.74
CA ARG A 218 12.60 -6.78 5.44
C ARG A 218 11.82 -6.87 6.76
N ILE A 219 10.62 -6.33 6.80
CA ILE A 219 9.69 -6.51 7.93
C ILE A 219 8.68 -7.57 7.51
N ILE A 220 8.57 -8.66 8.26
CA ILE A 220 7.59 -9.72 8.01
C ILE A 220 6.77 -9.90 9.29
N LEU A 221 5.46 -9.68 9.16
CA LEU A 221 4.46 -9.86 10.19
C LEU A 221 3.70 -11.14 9.85
N GLU A 222 4.05 -12.27 10.48
CA GLU A 222 3.28 -13.51 10.38
C GLU A 222 2.25 -13.56 11.52
N TYR A 223 1.00 -13.88 11.17
CA TYR A 223 -0.13 -13.85 12.09
C TYR A 223 -1.12 -14.98 11.83
N LYS A 224 -2.01 -15.20 12.79
CA LYS A 224 -3.03 -16.26 12.76
C LYS A 224 -3.90 -16.15 11.50
N LYS A 225 -4.26 -17.30 10.91
CA LYS A 225 -4.96 -17.36 9.61
C LYS A 225 -6.29 -16.61 9.57
N ASP A 226 -7.05 -16.63 10.65
CA ASP A 226 -8.37 -16.00 10.78
C ASP A 226 -8.32 -14.57 11.35
N ALA A 227 -7.16 -14.11 11.81
CA ALA A 227 -6.97 -12.74 12.25
C ALA A 227 -6.86 -11.79 11.06
N THR A 228 -7.26 -10.54 11.26
CA THR A 228 -7.09 -9.45 10.29
C THR A 228 -6.18 -8.41 10.91
N ILE A 229 -5.11 -8.03 10.21
CA ILE A 229 -4.19 -7.00 10.68
C ILE A 229 -4.05 -5.88 9.64
N SER A 230 -3.72 -4.68 10.08
CA SER A 230 -3.35 -3.52 9.27
C SER A 230 -1.83 -3.45 9.07
N LEU A 231 -1.43 -3.12 7.85
CA LEU A 231 -0.07 -2.69 7.49
C LEU A 231 -0.24 -1.72 6.33
N SER A 232 -0.17 -0.42 6.61
CA SER A 232 -0.54 0.59 5.62
C SER A 232 0.28 1.86 5.80
N TYR A 233 0.34 2.66 4.74
CA TYR A 233 0.91 4.00 4.81
C TYR A 233 -0.18 5.02 5.10
N ASN A 234 -0.05 5.76 6.20
CA ASN A 234 -0.92 6.87 6.56
C ASN A 234 -0.36 8.18 5.98
N PRO A 235 -1.06 8.83 5.04
CA PRO A 235 -0.59 10.06 4.40
C PRO A 235 -0.62 11.29 5.32
N GLU A 236 -1.53 11.36 6.28
CA GLU A 236 -1.64 12.49 7.21
C GLU A 236 -0.50 12.51 8.23
N MET A 237 -0.12 11.33 8.71
CA MET A 237 0.99 11.14 9.65
C MET A 237 2.36 10.99 8.96
N ASP A 238 2.38 10.88 7.62
CA ASP A 238 3.56 10.67 6.78
C ASP A 238 4.41 9.45 7.22
N MET A 239 3.73 8.36 7.62
CA MET A 239 4.38 7.18 8.20
C MET A 239 3.66 5.87 7.81
N ILE A 240 4.38 4.76 7.93
CA ILE A 240 3.80 3.42 7.90
C ILE A 240 3.25 3.12 9.29
N VAL A 241 2.05 2.56 9.36
CA VAL A 241 1.38 2.14 10.61
C VAL A 241 0.94 0.70 10.45
N TYR A 242 1.14 -0.09 11.49
CA TYR A 242 0.72 -1.48 11.54
C TYR A 242 0.30 -1.88 12.95
N ASP A 243 -0.50 -2.93 13.04
CA ASP A 243 -0.96 -3.44 14.32
C ASP A 243 0.22 -4.09 15.07
N HIS A 244 0.32 -3.79 16.36
CA HIS A 244 1.15 -4.57 17.26
C HIS A 244 0.55 -5.97 17.41
N LEU A 245 1.40 -7.00 17.40
CA LEU A 245 0.96 -8.40 17.37
C LEU A 245 1.38 -9.13 18.64
N ILE A 246 0.41 -9.75 19.30
CA ILE A 246 0.62 -10.56 20.51
C ILE A 246 0.11 -12.00 20.31
N SER A 247 0.67 -12.96 21.03
CA SER A 247 0.16 -14.34 21.03
C SER A 247 -1.07 -14.47 21.93
N GLU A 248 -2.21 -14.85 21.37
CA GLU A 248 -3.44 -15.14 22.13
C GLU A 248 -3.30 -16.38 23.06
N THR A 249 -2.26 -17.19 22.84
CA THR A 249 -1.97 -18.41 23.60
C THR A 249 -0.69 -18.31 24.44
N ASN A 250 -0.11 -17.11 24.55
CA ASN A 250 1.15 -16.86 25.25
C ASN A 250 2.33 -17.72 24.74
N GLN A 251 2.37 -17.95 23.42
CA GLN A 251 3.44 -18.68 22.71
C GLN A 251 4.18 -17.72 21.76
N PRO A 252 5.16 -16.95 22.25
CA PRO A 252 5.87 -15.93 21.44
C PRO A 252 6.72 -16.52 20.30
N SER A 253 7.00 -17.82 20.31
CA SER A 253 7.71 -18.51 19.22
C SER A 253 6.78 -19.05 18.13
N LYS A 254 5.46 -18.83 18.24
CA LYS A 254 4.46 -19.40 17.34
C LYS A 254 3.63 -18.29 16.65
N PRO A 255 4.11 -17.74 15.52
CA PRO A 255 3.45 -16.63 14.82
C PRO A 255 2.01 -16.94 14.36
N SER A 256 1.69 -18.21 14.12
CA SER A 256 0.31 -18.67 13.85
C SER A 256 -0.70 -18.44 15.00
N THR A 257 -0.26 -17.90 16.14
CA THR A 257 -1.14 -17.52 17.26
C THR A 257 -1.24 -16.01 17.44
N PHE A 258 -0.57 -15.24 16.58
CA PHE A 258 -0.49 -13.79 16.72
C PHE A 258 -1.75 -13.11 16.22
N VAL A 259 -2.27 -12.18 17.02
CA VAL A 259 -3.46 -11.38 16.79
C VAL A 259 -3.17 -9.91 17.14
N PRO A 260 -3.88 -8.94 16.57
CA PRO A 260 -3.71 -7.54 16.93
C PRO A 260 -4.27 -7.27 18.34
N ASP A 261 -3.64 -6.39 19.11
CA ASP A 261 -4.06 -6.01 20.47
C ASP A 261 -4.59 -4.58 20.59
N LEU A 262 -4.85 -3.92 19.45
CA LEU A 262 -5.27 -2.53 19.31
C LEU A 262 -4.19 -1.48 19.64
N ASP A 263 -2.96 -1.88 19.98
CA ASP A 263 -1.81 -1.00 19.91
C ASP A 263 -1.23 -0.99 18.48
N TYR A 264 -0.54 0.09 18.16
CA TYR A 264 -0.01 0.35 16.83
C TYR A 264 1.46 0.73 16.90
N GLU A 265 2.25 0.06 16.09
CA GLU A 265 3.63 0.41 15.79
C GLU A 265 3.70 1.15 14.44
N GLY A 266 4.86 1.74 14.16
CA GLY A 266 5.02 2.44 12.90
C GLY A 266 6.46 2.60 12.44
N PHE A 267 6.59 3.13 11.24
CA PHE A 267 7.87 3.58 10.70
C PHE A 267 7.72 4.97 10.08
N LYS A 268 8.56 5.90 10.50
CA LYS A 268 8.65 7.25 9.93
C LYS A 268 9.91 7.41 9.09
N TRP A 269 9.79 7.98 7.91
CA TRP A 269 10.92 8.16 7.02
C TRP A 269 11.82 9.29 7.52
N LYS A 270 13.09 8.99 7.84
CA LYS A 270 14.12 9.96 8.20
C LYS A 270 15.44 9.58 7.53
N ALA A 271 16.08 10.56 6.89
CA ALA A 271 17.43 10.43 6.35
C ALA A 271 17.69 9.17 5.49
N GLY A 272 16.72 8.79 4.65
CA GLY A 272 16.85 7.63 3.75
C GLY A 272 16.53 6.28 4.40
N LYS A 273 15.95 6.28 5.60
CA LYS A 273 15.55 5.08 6.35
C LYS A 273 14.15 5.24 6.94
N TRP A 274 13.48 4.11 7.13
CA TRP A 274 12.30 3.96 7.97
C TRP A 274 12.74 3.77 9.41
N MET A 275 12.53 4.78 10.25
CA MET A 275 12.82 4.75 11.68
C MET A 275 11.58 4.24 12.43
N HIS A 276 11.75 3.18 13.22
CA HIS A 276 10.67 2.56 13.96
C HIS A 276 10.10 3.48 15.05
N ILE A 277 8.81 3.33 15.32
CA ILE A 277 8.05 4.00 16.38
C ILE A 277 7.32 2.90 17.16
N GLU A 278 7.73 2.67 18.41
CA GLU A 278 7.19 1.60 19.27
C GLU A 278 5.71 1.78 19.59
N LYS A 279 5.25 3.01 19.72
CA LYS A 279 3.84 3.32 20.00
C LYS A 279 3.41 4.56 19.24
N VAL A 280 2.53 4.39 18.26
CA VAL A 280 2.04 5.49 17.41
C VAL A 280 1.03 6.34 18.18
N PHE A 281 0.06 5.70 18.82
CA PHE A 281 -0.99 6.38 19.59
C PHE A 281 -0.74 6.23 21.08
N HIS A 282 -0.73 7.36 21.79
CA HIS A 282 -0.46 7.44 23.22
C HIS A 282 -1.74 7.64 24.03
N ASP A 283 -2.89 7.25 23.48
CA ASP A 283 -4.21 7.43 24.10
C ASP A 283 -4.35 6.50 25.31
N ALA A 284 -3.66 6.85 26.38
CA ALA A 284 -4.11 6.51 27.71
C ALA A 284 -5.39 7.33 27.94
N LEU A 285 -6.52 6.65 28.14
CA LEU A 285 -7.46 7.16 29.14
C LEU A 285 -6.59 7.52 30.35
N PRO A 286 -6.59 8.77 30.85
CA PRO A 286 -5.84 9.10 32.05
C PRO A 286 -6.17 8.05 33.11
N GLN A 287 -5.18 7.30 33.59
CA GLN A 287 -5.39 6.25 34.60
C GLN A 287 -6.25 6.84 35.73
N GLY A 288 -7.45 6.29 35.92
CA GLY A 288 -8.40 6.74 36.93
C GLY A 288 -9.53 7.67 36.47
N LYS A 289 -9.65 8.01 35.18
CA LYS A 289 -10.85 8.66 34.62
C LYS A 289 -11.54 7.74 33.63
N VAL A 290 -12.18 6.70 34.16
CA VAL A 290 -13.34 6.10 33.47
C VAL A 290 -14.34 7.24 33.27
N PRO A 291 -14.92 7.45 32.08
CA PRO A 291 -16.08 8.30 31.94
C PRO A 291 -17.15 7.76 32.89
N VAL A 292 -17.31 8.40 34.05
CA VAL A 292 -18.41 8.07 34.94
C VAL A 292 -19.63 8.65 34.25
N ASP A 293 -20.41 7.79 33.61
CA ASP A 293 -21.77 8.16 33.21
C ASP A 293 -22.44 8.72 34.46
N GLN A 294 -22.69 10.03 34.48
CA GLN A 294 -23.48 10.61 35.56
C GLN A 294 -24.83 9.89 35.52
N PRO A 295 -25.30 9.30 36.64
CA PRO A 295 -26.56 8.60 36.65
C PRO A 295 -27.62 9.55 36.12
N MET A 296 -28.20 9.17 34.98
CA MET A 296 -29.16 10.02 34.29
C MET A 296 -30.33 10.23 35.24
N ASN A 297 -30.52 11.47 35.70
CA ASN A 297 -31.53 11.77 36.71
C ASN A 297 -32.91 11.56 36.09
N GLN A 298 -33.52 10.40 36.35
CA GLN A 298 -34.79 9.99 35.75
C GLN A 298 -35.94 10.98 36.01
N LYS A 299 -35.82 11.85 37.02
CA LYS A 299 -36.79 12.92 37.31
C LYS A 299 -36.77 14.09 36.31
N GLN A 300 -35.77 14.17 35.42
CA GLN A 300 -35.68 15.18 34.36
C GLN A 300 -36.02 14.64 32.96
N LYS A 301 -36.61 13.45 32.86
CA LYS A 301 -37.21 12.97 31.61
C LYS A 301 -38.45 13.82 31.28
N ARG A 302 -38.26 14.92 30.54
CA ARG A 302 -39.35 15.48 29.73
C ARG A 302 -39.54 14.53 28.54
N MET A 303 -40.39 13.51 28.71
CA MET A 303 -40.65 12.51 27.68
C MET A 303 -41.44 13.05 26.48
N MET A 304 -41.86 14.32 26.51
CA MET A 304 -42.71 14.92 25.48
C MET A 304 -41.99 15.85 24.51
N ASP A 305 -40.67 16.05 24.64
CA ASP A 305 -39.92 16.89 23.69
C ASP A 305 -38.46 16.42 23.56
N PRO A 306 -38.16 15.50 22.63
CA PRO A 306 -36.82 15.00 22.42
C PRO A 306 -35.96 16.08 21.75
N ARG A 307 -34.97 16.59 22.49
CA ARG A 307 -33.95 17.48 21.94
C ARG A 307 -32.93 16.70 21.12
N THR A 308 -32.50 17.28 20.02
CA THR A 308 -31.45 16.70 19.17
C THR A 308 -30.07 16.87 19.82
N ALA A 309 -29.07 16.10 19.36
CA ALA A 309 -27.71 16.20 19.87
C ALA A 309 -27.09 17.60 19.67
N GLU A 310 -27.58 18.34 18.67
CA GLU A 310 -27.16 19.71 18.36
C GLU A 310 -27.67 20.70 19.43
N ASP A 311 -28.94 20.59 19.84
CA ASP A 311 -29.53 21.41 20.92
C ASP A 311 -28.82 21.24 22.27
N ILE A 312 -28.30 20.04 22.52
CA ILE A 312 -27.59 19.70 23.76
C ILE A 312 -26.19 20.32 23.75
N ASN A 313 -25.52 20.31 22.59
CA ASN A 313 -24.18 20.86 22.43
C ASN A 313 -24.17 22.40 22.46
N GLU A 314 -25.19 23.08 21.92
CA GLU A 314 -25.31 24.54 22.01
C GLU A 314 -25.49 25.03 23.46
N GLY A 315 -26.19 24.28 24.30
CA GLY A 315 -26.37 24.60 25.72
C GLY A 315 -25.09 24.52 26.55
N LEU A 316 -24.11 23.71 26.11
CA LEU A 316 -22.83 23.53 26.78
C LEU A 316 -21.79 24.62 26.42
N GLN A 317 -22.00 25.35 25.32
CA GLN A 317 -21.08 26.40 24.86
C GLN A 317 -21.34 27.78 25.48
N GLN A 318 -22.40 27.98 26.26
CA GLN A 318 -22.62 29.26 26.92
C GLN A 318 -21.75 29.40 28.19
N PRO A 319 -20.90 30.44 28.31
CA PRO A 319 -20.06 30.62 29.48
C PRO A 319 -20.90 31.02 30.70
N LYS A 320 -20.72 30.30 31.81
CA LYS A 320 -21.36 30.61 33.09
C LYS A 320 -20.89 31.99 33.58
N LYS A 321 -21.82 32.95 33.71
CA LYS A 321 -21.55 34.25 34.36
C LYS A 321 -21.01 34.05 35.79
N PRO A 322 -20.00 34.82 36.22
CA PRO A 322 -19.47 34.69 37.57
C PRO A 322 -20.49 35.20 38.60
N LYS A 323 -20.78 34.37 39.62
CA LYS A 323 -21.59 34.78 40.77
C LYS A 323 -20.78 35.75 41.63
N GLY A 324 -21.25 36.98 41.74
CA GLY A 324 -20.69 37.99 42.62
C GLY A 324 -20.74 37.57 44.09
N LYS A 325 -19.62 37.79 44.80
CA LYS A 325 -19.56 37.77 46.26
C LYS A 325 -20.44 38.89 46.80
N LYS A 326 -21.32 38.58 47.75
CA LYS A 326 -21.85 39.57 48.70
C LYS A 326 -21.22 39.31 50.07
N GLN A 327 -20.84 40.42 50.69
CA GLN A 327 -20.22 40.57 52.01
C GLN A 327 -21.07 39.96 53.12
#